data_AF-A0A6P0UIR8-F1
#
_entry.id   AF-A0A6P0UIR8-F1
#
_cell.length_a   1.000
_cell.length_b   1.000
_cell.length_c   1.000
_cell.angle_alpha   90.00
_cell.angle_beta   90.00
_cell.angle_gamma   90.00
#
_symmetry.space_group_name_H-M   'P 1'
#
loop_
_entity.id
_entity.type
_entity.pdbx_description
1 polymer ?
#
loop_
_entity_poly.entity_id
_entity_poly.type
_entity_poly.pdbx_seq_one_letter_code
_entity_poly.pdbx_strand_id
1 'polypeptide(L)'
;MNRTLKNILITLAIIGGVIIVFKAIATSISEGLSSAADTLGDAYGTKCEETQSWIIRDFKVQEYECIGFAGPHFYRCDVYNNDELIAENVYRDDSCKVHFQAKEDLFVKINVCDKSVEQLKPSNKLVLNSIELDSVILYSKKLNTSKKIKDVHYRKIIEDWTKSNVLDYRDKPFDSIFHPSYHYKVRFYANGKSADLLTFNHLVADHTKWVYEISNYPDTLYFKNIWNKN
;
A
#
# COMPACT_ATOMS: atom_id res chain seq x y z
N MET A 1 61.51 -21.69 32.01
CA MET A 1 60.11 -21.26 31.80
C MET A 1 59.20 -22.46 31.96
N ASN A 2 58.25 -22.42 32.90
CA ASN A 2 57.44 -23.58 33.27
C ASN A 2 56.56 -24.03 32.09
N ARG A 3 56.43 -25.35 31.88
CA ARG A 3 55.77 -25.94 30.69
C ARG A 3 54.32 -25.41 30.53
N THR A 4 53.69 -25.11 31.65
CA THR A 4 52.37 -24.48 31.77
C THR A 4 52.32 -23.05 31.21
N LEU A 5 53.35 -22.24 31.46
CA LEU A 5 53.41 -20.85 30.99
C LEU A 5 53.57 -20.77 29.47
N LYS A 6 54.34 -21.73 28.90
CA LYS A 6 54.54 -21.84 27.45
C LYS A 6 53.23 -22.23 26.74
N ASN A 7 52.44 -23.12 27.33
CA ASN A 7 51.15 -23.53 26.77
C ASN A 7 50.12 -22.38 26.82
N ILE A 8 50.08 -21.61 27.91
CA ILE A 8 49.18 -20.45 28.03
C ILE A 8 49.51 -19.38 26.97
N LEU A 9 50.80 -19.09 26.75
CA LEU A 9 51.24 -18.13 25.74
C LEU A 9 50.89 -18.57 24.32
N ILE A 10 51.02 -19.86 24.01
CA ILE A 10 50.64 -20.41 22.70
C ILE A 10 49.12 -20.31 22.49
N THR A 11 48.32 -20.64 23.51
CA THR A 11 46.85 -20.54 23.41
C THR A 11 46.39 -19.09 23.21
N LEU A 12 46.98 -18.13 23.92
CA LEU A 12 46.67 -16.71 23.74
C LEU A 12 47.05 -16.19 22.35
N ALA A 13 48.19 -16.64 21.80
CA ALA A 13 48.60 -16.27 20.45
C ALA A 13 47.66 -16.83 19.37
N ILE A 14 47.16 -18.06 19.54
CA ILE A 14 46.18 -18.67 18.63
C ILE A 14 44.84 -17.91 18.69
N ILE A 15 44.34 -17.62 19.89
CA ILE A 15 43.07 -16.88 20.06
C ILE A 15 43.19 -15.47 19.46
N GLY A 16 44.30 -14.76 19.73
CA GLY A 16 44.56 -13.44 19.16
C GLY A 16 44.61 -13.46 17.63
N GLY A 17 45.31 -14.43 17.05
CA GLY A 17 45.38 -14.61 15.59
C GLY A 17 44.02 -14.89 14.96
N VAL A 18 43.21 -15.75 15.59
CA VAL A 18 41.86 -16.09 15.10
C VAL A 18 40.95 -14.86 15.12
N ILE A 19 40.97 -14.05 16.18
CA ILE A 19 40.13 -12.84 16.28
C ILE A 19 40.48 -11.81 15.19
N ILE A 20 41.77 -11.63 14.89
CA ILE A 20 42.22 -10.69 13.86
C ILE A 20 41.75 -11.13 12.47
N VAL A 21 41.83 -12.44 12.17
CA VAL A 21 41.37 -13.00 10.90
C VAL A 21 39.86 -12.84 10.75
N PHE A 22 39.08 -13.13 11.80
CA PHE A 22 37.63 -12.94 11.75
C PHE A 22 37.22 -11.47 11.58
N LYS A 23 37.94 -10.52 12.21
CA LYS A 23 37.69 -9.09 11.98
C LYS A 23 37.96 -8.68 10.54
N ALA A 24 39.08 -9.12 9.96
CA ALA A 24 39.44 -8.80 8.58
C ALA A 24 38.43 -9.36 7.57
N ILE A 25 37.92 -10.57 7.80
CA ILE A 25 36.86 -11.20 6.99
C ILE A 25 35.53 -10.45 7.16
N ALA A 26 35.17 -10.05 8.38
CA ALA A 26 33.93 -9.31 8.60
C ALA A 26 33.92 -7.94 7.91
N THR A 27 35.05 -7.22 7.94
CA THR A 27 35.18 -5.92 7.25
C THR A 27 35.17 -6.07 5.74
N SER A 28 35.82 -7.09 5.18
CA SER A 28 35.80 -7.30 3.72
C SER A 28 34.43 -7.75 3.20
N ILE A 29 33.67 -8.49 4.00
CA ILE A 29 32.28 -8.84 3.69
C ILE A 29 31.39 -7.60 3.78
N SER A 30 31.54 -6.74 4.79
CA SER A 30 30.70 -5.53 4.90
C SER A 30 30.98 -4.53 3.79
N GLU A 31 32.25 -4.30 3.46
CA GLU A 31 32.65 -3.40 2.37
C GLU A 31 32.22 -3.95 1.01
N GLY A 32 32.37 -5.26 0.78
CA GLY A 32 31.90 -5.93 -0.43
C GLY A 32 30.38 -5.92 -0.60
N LEU A 33 29.61 -6.02 0.50
CA LEU A 33 28.15 -5.89 0.48
C LEU A 33 27.70 -4.46 0.20
N SER A 34 28.42 -3.45 0.73
CA SER A 34 28.10 -2.05 0.44
C SER A 34 28.38 -1.67 -1.03
N SER A 35 29.50 -2.11 -1.61
CA SER A 35 29.79 -1.79 -3.02
C SER A 35 28.92 -2.58 -3.99
N ALA A 36 28.53 -3.81 -3.66
CA ALA A 36 27.56 -4.56 -4.45
C ALA A 36 26.17 -3.92 -4.42
N ALA A 37 25.75 -3.31 -3.30
CA ALA A 37 24.50 -2.57 -3.22
C ALA A 37 24.51 -1.31 -4.09
N ASP A 38 25.61 -0.55 -4.10
CA ASP A 38 25.76 0.62 -4.96
C ASP A 38 25.81 0.25 -6.46
N THR A 39 26.54 -0.83 -6.79
CA THR A 39 26.67 -1.29 -8.19
C THR A 39 25.36 -1.91 -8.72
N LEU A 40 24.58 -2.57 -7.85
CA LEU A 40 23.25 -3.05 -8.20
C LEU A 40 22.27 -1.87 -8.33
N GLY A 41 22.32 -0.88 -7.43
CA GLY A 41 21.51 0.35 -7.52
C GLY A 41 21.71 1.10 -8.83
N ASP A 42 22.94 1.21 -9.33
CA ASP A 42 23.23 1.85 -10.63
C ASP A 42 22.82 0.99 -11.84
N ALA A 43 22.79 -0.35 -11.71
CA ALA A 43 22.27 -1.26 -12.74
C ALA A 43 20.73 -1.31 -12.78
N TYR A 44 20.08 -0.93 -11.68
CA TYR A 44 18.63 -0.73 -11.56
C TYR A 44 18.31 0.77 -11.67
N GLY A 45 18.38 1.32 -12.89
CA GLY A 45 18.19 2.75 -13.16
C GLY A 45 17.15 3.44 -12.27
N THR A 46 17.64 4.24 -11.33
CA THR A 46 16.83 5.21 -10.57
C THR A 46 17.61 6.50 -10.42
N LYS A 47 18.18 7.01 -11.52
CA LYS A 47 18.50 8.44 -11.59
C LYS A 47 17.17 9.15 -11.76
N CYS A 48 16.73 9.76 -10.67
CA CYS A 48 15.57 10.63 -10.62
C CYS A 48 16.08 12.07 -10.56
N GLU A 49 15.63 12.91 -11.48
CA GLU A 49 15.96 14.33 -11.50
C GLU A 49 14.74 15.13 -11.03
N GLU A 50 14.98 16.15 -10.21
CA GLU A 50 13.93 17.09 -9.81
C GLU A 50 13.48 17.89 -11.02
N THR A 51 12.20 17.78 -11.39
CA THR A 51 11.65 18.49 -12.55
C THR A 51 10.85 19.71 -12.15
N GLN A 52 9.98 19.57 -11.15
CA GLN A 52 9.05 20.63 -10.74
C GLN A 52 8.83 20.61 -9.23
N SER A 53 8.65 21.79 -8.65
CA SER A 53 8.43 21.95 -7.22
C SER A 53 7.35 22.99 -7.00
N TRP A 54 6.35 22.64 -6.19
CA TRP A 54 5.27 23.55 -5.83
C TRP A 54 5.18 23.66 -4.31
N ILE A 55 5.13 24.90 -3.82
CA ILE A 55 4.89 25.19 -2.40
C ILE A 55 3.45 25.68 -2.26
N ILE A 56 2.65 24.94 -1.49
CA ILE A 56 1.25 25.25 -1.19
C ILE A 56 1.05 25.22 0.31
N ARG A 57 0.91 26.41 0.92
CA ARG A 57 0.89 26.57 2.39
C ARG A 57 2.15 25.96 3.00
N ASP A 58 2.00 24.99 3.89
CA ASP A 58 3.09 24.32 4.60
C ASP A 58 3.61 23.08 3.84
N PHE A 59 3.01 22.75 2.69
CA PHE A 59 3.37 21.58 1.90
C PHE A 59 4.27 21.95 0.72
N LYS A 60 5.29 21.13 0.47
CA LYS A 60 6.06 21.12 -0.78
C LYS A 60 5.74 19.83 -1.54
N VAL A 61 5.24 19.94 -2.76
CA VAL A 61 5.10 18.83 -3.70
C VAL A 61 6.29 18.88 -4.65
N GLN A 62 7.08 17.82 -4.70
CA GLN A 62 8.25 17.69 -5.55
C GLN A 62 8.02 16.60 -6.59
N GLU A 63 8.04 16.97 -7.86
CA GLU A 63 8.03 16.02 -8.96
C GLU A 63 9.46 15.61 -9.31
N TYR A 64 9.61 14.32 -9.60
CA TYR A 64 10.82 13.74 -10.13
C TYR A 64 10.51 13.03 -11.46
N GLU A 65 11.41 13.18 -12.41
CA GLU A 65 11.48 12.37 -13.62
C GLU A 65 12.55 11.31 -13.44
N CYS A 66 12.14 10.05 -13.53
CA CYS A 66 12.98 8.90 -13.29
C CYS A 66 13.05 8.05 -14.55
N ILE A 67 14.21 7.44 -14.79
CA ILE A 67 14.39 6.46 -15.87
C ILE A 67 14.04 5.08 -15.32
N GLY A 68 12.98 4.45 -15.81
CA GLY A 68 12.56 3.11 -15.42
C GLY A 68 13.43 2.00 -16.00
N PHE A 69 13.15 0.77 -15.58
CA PHE A 69 13.82 -0.42 -16.11
C PHE A 69 13.66 -0.50 -17.63
N ALA A 70 14.80 -0.61 -18.34
CA ALA A 70 14.91 -0.59 -19.80
C ALA A 70 14.73 0.79 -20.49
N GLY A 71 14.87 1.90 -19.75
CA GLY A 71 14.95 3.25 -20.31
C GLY A 71 13.65 4.09 -20.46
N PRO A 72 12.41 3.60 -20.26
CA PRO A 72 11.24 4.47 -20.34
C PRO A 72 11.18 5.40 -19.12
N HIS A 73 10.88 6.67 -19.37
CA HIS A 73 10.73 7.67 -18.31
C HIS A 73 9.41 7.44 -17.55
N PHE A 74 9.43 7.68 -16.24
CA PHE A 74 8.24 7.75 -15.40
C PHE A 74 8.34 8.94 -14.44
N TYR A 75 7.19 9.47 -14.04
CA TYR A 75 7.12 10.59 -13.12
C TYR A 75 6.58 10.12 -11.78
N ARG A 76 7.23 10.55 -10.71
CA ARG A 76 6.79 10.33 -9.33
C ARG A 76 6.73 11.66 -8.60
N CYS A 77 5.87 11.76 -7.59
CA CYS A 77 5.77 12.94 -6.76
C CYS A 77 6.06 12.55 -5.31
N ASP A 78 6.78 13.40 -4.59
CA ASP A 78 6.96 13.30 -3.14
C ASP A 78 6.35 14.54 -2.48
N VAL A 79 5.86 14.38 -1.26
CA VAL A 79 5.24 15.45 -0.49
C VAL A 79 5.98 15.63 0.82
N TYR A 80 6.33 16.88 1.09
CA TYR A 80 6.98 17.32 2.30
C TYR A 80 6.08 18.28 3.06
N ASN A 81 6.21 18.31 4.38
CA ASN A 81 5.61 19.32 5.25
C ASN A 81 6.70 19.88 6.17
N ASN A 82 6.97 21.18 6.08
CA ASN A 82 8.13 21.81 6.76
C ASN A 82 9.45 21.06 6.51
N ASP A 83 9.73 20.74 5.24
CA ASP A 83 10.91 20.01 4.76
C ASP A 83 11.04 18.54 5.24
N GLU A 84 10.11 18.03 6.05
CA GLU A 84 10.03 16.62 6.39
C GLU A 84 9.23 15.85 5.33
N LEU A 85 9.80 14.76 4.80
CA LEU A 85 9.10 13.89 3.86
C LEU A 85 7.95 13.18 4.59
N ILE A 86 6.72 13.45 4.15
CA ILE A 86 5.50 12.86 4.74
C ILE A 86 4.84 11.83 3.84
N ALA A 87 5.11 11.85 2.54
CA ALA A 87 4.65 10.84 1.60
C ALA A 87 5.58 10.76 0.40
N GLU A 88 5.97 9.54 0.01
CA GLU A 88 6.82 9.27 -1.16
C GLU A 88 5.98 8.62 -2.26
N ASN A 89 6.34 8.85 -3.53
CA ASN A 89 5.74 8.21 -4.69
C ASN A 89 4.21 8.37 -4.75
N VAL A 90 3.70 9.54 -4.36
CA VAL A 90 2.27 9.80 -4.26
C VAL A 90 1.60 9.78 -5.64
N TYR A 91 0.37 9.27 -5.66
CA TYR A 91 -0.41 9.20 -6.88
C TYR A 91 -0.88 10.60 -7.30
N ARG A 92 -0.74 10.88 -8.60
CA ARG A 92 -1.21 12.11 -9.21
C ARG A 92 -2.47 11.83 -10.03
N ASP A 93 -3.58 12.46 -9.65
CA ASP A 93 -4.88 12.25 -10.28
C ASP A 93 -4.93 12.81 -11.70
N ASP A 94 -4.36 14.00 -11.89
CA ASP A 94 -4.33 14.76 -13.14
C ASP A 94 -3.12 15.69 -13.15
N SER A 95 -3.01 16.66 -14.06
CA SER A 95 -1.86 17.59 -14.07
C SER A 95 -1.79 18.54 -12.86
N CYS A 96 -2.85 18.62 -12.04
CA CYS A 96 -3.00 19.61 -10.99
C CYS A 96 -3.17 19.00 -9.59
N LYS A 97 -3.65 17.76 -9.48
CA LYS A 97 -4.09 17.19 -8.21
C LYS A 97 -3.24 16.00 -7.80
N VAL A 98 -2.84 16.04 -6.54
CA VAL A 98 -2.12 14.99 -5.84
C VAL A 98 -2.90 14.67 -4.58
N HIS A 99 -3.07 13.39 -4.27
CA HIS A 99 -3.62 12.99 -2.99
C HIS A 99 -2.80 11.87 -2.36
N PHE A 100 -2.79 11.84 -1.04
CA PHE A 100 -2.08 10.83 -0.27
C PHE A 100 -2.69 10.67 1.12
N GLN A 101 -2.40 9.54 1.75
CA GLN A 101 -2.75 9.28 3.14
C GLN A 101 -1.66 9.87 4.04
N ALA A 102 -1.98 10.92 4.79
CA ALA A 102 -1.03 11.56 5.69
C ALA A 102 -0.90 10.81 7.03
N LYS A 103 -2.01 10.25 7.54
CA LYS A 103 -2.09 9.44 8.76
C LYS A 103 -3.24 8.43 8.62
N GLU A 104 -3.34 7.48 9.56
CA GLU A 104 -4.54 6.63 9.70
C GLU A 104 -5.80 7.52 9.69
N ASP A 105 -6.68 7.27 8.71
CA ASP A 105 -7.93 8.01 8.47
C ASP A 105 -7.82 9.51 8.14
N LEU A 106 -6.67 10.00 7.68
CA LEU A 106 -6.52 11.35 7.15
C LEU A 106 -5.87 11.34 5.77
N PHE A 107 -6.65 11.75 4.78
CA PHE A 107 -6.18 11.98 3.43
C PHE A 107 -6.03 13.47 3.18
N VAL A 108 -4.98 13.83 2.44
CA VAL A 108 -4.73 15.20 2.03
C VAL A 108 -4.78 15.25 0.52
N LYS A 109 -5.58 16.17 0.00
CA LYS A 109 -5.63 16.48 -1.42
C LYS A 109 -5.05 17.87 -1.66
N ILE A 110 -4.01 17.93 -2.47
CA ILE A 110 -3.33 19.16 -2.85
C ILE A 110 -3.65 19.44 -4.32
N ASN A 111 -4.13 20.64 -4.62
CA ASN A 111 -4.26 21.13 -5.97
C ASN A 111 -3.19 22.20 -6.21
N VAL A 112 -2.18 21.85 -7.02
CA VAL A 112 -1.03 22.72 -7.31
C VAL A 112 -1.40 23.89 -8.24
N CYS A 113 -2.43 23.73 -9.07
CA CYS A 113 -2.91 24.77 -10.00
C CYS A 113 -3.68 25.87 -9.25
N ASP A 114 -4.58 25.49 -8.35
CA ASP A 114 -5.41 26.42 -7.58
C ASP A 114 -4.82 26.76 -6.20
N LYS A 115 -3.64 26.21 -5.89
CA LYS A 115 -2.94 26.38 -4.61
C LYS A 115 -3.82 26.11 -3.38
N SER A 116 -4.61 25.04 -3.44
CA SER A 116 -5.53 24.65 -2.37
C SER A 116 -5.14 23.31 -1.73
N VAL A 117 -5.49 23.17 -0.45
CA VAL A 117 -5.29 21.95 0.34
C VAL A 117 -6.60 21.60 1.02
N GLU A 118 -7.06 20.38 0.78
CA GLU A 118 -8.26 19.80 1.38
C GLU A 118 -7.85 18.61 2.25
N GLN A 119 -8.41 18.55 3.46
CA GLN A 119 -8.26 17.42 4.35
C GLN A 119 -9.53 16.58 4.32
N LEU A 120 -9.39 15.32 3.96
CA LEU A 120 -10.47 14.37 3.80
C LEU A 120 -10.36 13.32 4.90
N LYS A 121 -11.48 13.10 5.58
CA LYS A 121 -11.61 12.01 6.55
C LYS A 121 -12.72 11.07 6.10
N PRO A 122 -12.56 9.75 6.31
CA PRO A 122 -13.64 8.79 6.10
C PRO A 122 -14.87 9.22 6.89
N SER A 123 -15.94 9.56 6.19
CA SER A 123 -17.22 9.89 6.79
C SER A 123 -18.27 8.96 6.22
N ASN A 124 -19.12 8.39 7.09
CA ASN A 124 -20.31 7.64 6.69
C ASN A 124 -20.04 6.28 6.00
N LYS A 125 -18.99 5.54 6.41
CA LYS A 125 -18.79 4.14 6.00
C LYS A 125 -20.10 3.37 6.19
N LEU A 126 -20.52 2.63 5.17
CA LEU A 126 -21.77 1.86 5.20
C LEU A 126 -21.81 0.93 6.43
N VAL A 127 -22.74 1.17 7.35
CA VAL A 127 -22.93 0.31 8.53
C VAL A 127 -23.82 -0.87 8.13
N LEU A 128 -23.30 -2.09 8.30
CA LEU A 128 -24.00 -3.33 7.98
C LEU A 128 -24.21 -4.15 9.26
N ASN A 129 -25.46 -4.45 9.59
CA ASN A 129 -25.80 -5.36 10.68
C ASN A 129 -26.29 -6.70 10.13
N SER A 130 -25.53 -7.77 10.36
CA SER A 130 -25.87 -9.11 9.87
C SER A 130 -27.23 -9.65 10.36
N ILE A 131 -27.75 -9.15 11.48
CA ILE A 131 -29.05 -9.56 12.05
C ILE A 131 -30.22 -8.94 11.27
N GLU A 132 -30.00 -7.78 10.64
CA GLU A 132 -31.04 -7.00 9.96
C GLU A 132 -31.12 -7.27 8.45
N LEU A 133 -30.26 -8.15 7.92
CA LEU A 133 -30.21 -8.44 6.50
C LEU A 133 -31.21 -9.54 6.10
N ASP A 134 -32.05 -9.23 5.12
CA ASP A 134 -32.97 -10.19 4.49
C ASP A 134 -32.23 -11.15 3.56
N SER A 135 -31.27 -10.60 2.78
CA SER A 135 -30.45 -11.39 1.87
C SER A 135 -29.21 -10.63 1.40
N VAL A 136 -28.20 -11.38 0.98
CA VAL A 136 -27.02 -10.84 0.32
C VAL A 136 -26.84 -11.52 -1.03
N ILE A 137 -26.69 -10.72 -2.09
CA ILE A 137 -26.48 -11.20 -3.45
C ILE A 137 -25.08 -10.79 -3.90
N LEU A 138 -24.33 -11.74 -4.42
CA LEU A 138 -23.07 -11.47 -5.09
C LEU A 138 -23.27 -11.59 -6.59
N TYR A 139 -22.90 -10.55 -7.32
CA TYR A 139 -22.92 -10.51 -8.78
C TYR A 139 -21.49 -10.58 -9.32
N SER A 140 -21.24 -11.47 -10.29
CA SER A 140 -19.97 -11.57 -11.01
C SER A 140 -20.07 -10.86 -12.34
N LYS A 141 -19.22 -9.83 -12.55
CA LYS A 141 -19.18 -9.11 -13.82
C LYS A 141 -18.72 -10.01 -14.96
N LYS A 142 -17.70 -10.85 -14.72
CA LYS A 142 -17.13 -11.77 -15.71
C LYS A 142 -18.14 -12.78 -16.23
N LEU A 143 -18.98 -13.32 -15.35
CA LEU A 143 -19.96 -14.35 -15.70
C LEU A 143 -21.35 -13.77 -16.00
N ASN A 144 -21.54 -12.46 -15.80
CA ASN A 144 -22.82 -11.78 -15.94
C ASN A 144 -23.97 -12.49 -15.20
N THR A 145 -23.70 -12.97 -13.98
CA THR A 145 -24.68 -13.73 -13.19
C THR A 145 -24.56 -13.42 -11.71
N SER A 146 -25.61 -13.72 -10.96
CA SER A 146 -25.70 -13.46 -9.52
C SER A 146 -26.07 -14.71 -8.74
N LYS A 147 -25.53 -14.82 -7.53
CA LYS A 147 -25.86 -15.87 -6.57
C LYS A 147 -26.29 -15.25 -5.23
N LYS A 148 -27.30 -15.84 -4.59
CA LYS A 148 -27.56 -15.58 -3.18
C LYS A 148 -26.43 -16.20 -2.36
N ILE A 149 -25.85 -15.42 -1.46
CA ILE A 149 -24.77 -15.87 -0.59
C ILE A 149 -25.35 -16.56 0.66
N LYS A 150 -24.76 -17.69 1.06
CA LYS A 150 -25.07 -18.39 2.31
C LYS A 150 -24.67 -17.58 3.54
N ASP A 151 -25.41 -17.75 4.63
CA ASP A 151 -25.25 -16.99 5.88
C ASP A 151 -23.82 -16.91 6.41
N VAL A 152 -23.11 -18.04 6.40
CA VAL A 152 -21.71 -18.09 6.86
C VAL A 152 -20.79 -17.15 6.09
N HIS A 153 -21.03 -16.99 4.78
CA HIS A 153 -20.15 -16.22 3.92
C HIS A 153 -20.44 -14.72 3.97
N TYR A 154 -21.70 -14.29 4.02
CA TYR A 154 -21.97 -12.85 4.14
C TYR A 154 -21.65 -12.32 5.54
N ARG A 155 -21.80 -13.14 6.60
CA ARG A 155 -21.36 -12.74 7.95
C ARG A 155 -19.87 -12.44 7.98
N LYS A 156 -19.06 -13.27 7.31
CA LYS A 156 -17.63 -13.00 7.13
C LYS A 156 -17.37 -11.69 6.38
N ILE A 157 -18.07 -11.44 5.27
CA ILE A 157 -17.93 -10.17 4.51
C ILE A 157 -18.22 -8.98 5.42
N ILE A 158 -19.27 -9.04 6.24
CA ILE A 158 -19.65 -7.93 7.14
C ILE A 158 -18.62 -7.72 8.25
N GLU A 159 -18.12 -8.80 8.85
CA GLU A 159 -17.08 -8.74 9.87
C GLU A 159 -15.81 -8.11 9.31
N ASP A 160 -15.34 -8.63 8.17
CA ASP A 160 -14.14 -8.15 7.49
C ASP A 160 -14.34 -6.69 7.00
N TRP A 161 -15.52 -6.35 6.47
CA TRP A 161 -15.88 -4.98 6.10
C TRP A 161 -15.86 -4.03 7.29
N THR A 162 -16.39 -4.45 8.44
CA THR A 162 -16.41 -3.60 9.64
C THR A 162 -14.98 -3.27 10.07
N LYS A 163 -14.07 -4.24 9.97
CA LYS A 163 -12.65 -4.14 10.33
C LYS A 163 -11.76 -3.58 9.22
N SER A 164 -12.31 -3.28 8.04
CA SER A 164 -11.51 -2.84 6.90
C SER A 164 -10.87 -1.48 7.11
N ASN A 165 -9.63 -1.34 6.64
CA ASN A 165 -8.85 -0.11 6.71
C ASN A 165 -9.11 0.75 5.47
N VAL A 166 -9.07 2.06 5.63
CA VAL A 166 -9.14 2.97 4.49
C VAL A 166 -7.81 2.92 3.75
N LEU A 167 -7.89 2.60 2.46
CA LEU A 167 -6.74 2.55 1.57
C LEU A 167 -6.64 3.81 0.71
N ASP A 168 -7.77 4.33 0.22
CA ASP A 168 -7.75 5.37 -0.80
C ASP A 168 -9.06 6.18 -0.88
N TYR A 169 -9.03 7.32 -1.61
CA TYR A 169 -10.15 8.21 -1.89
C TYR A 169 -10.29 8.48 -3.40
N ARG A 170 -11.53 8.61 -3.89
CA ARG A 170 -11.81 8.88 -5.31
C ARG A 170 -12.66 10.12 -5.53
N ASP A 171 -12.58 10.70 -6.72
CA ASP A 171 -13.39 11.89 -7.05
C ASP A 171 -14.87 11.55 -7.25
N LYS A 172 -15.17 10.31 -7.66
CA LYS A 172 -16.54 9.82 -7.91
C LYS A 172 -16.86 8.57 -7.07
N PRO A 173 -18.11 8.43 -6.59
CA PRO A 173 -18.57 7.19 -5.99
C PRO A 173 -18.41 6.05 -6.97
N PHE A 174 -17.99 4.88 -6.48
CA PHE A 174 -17.84 3.68 -7.32
C PHE A 174 -16.89 3.86 -8.51
N ASP A 175 -16.05 4.90 -8.52
CA ASP A 175 -14.99 5.00 -9.50
C ASP A 175 -14.08 3.79 -9.34
N SER A 176 -13.87 3.08 -10.43
CA SER A 176 -13.18 1.80 -10.34
C SER A 176 -11.71 2.09 -10.11
N ILE A 177 -11.21 1.81 -8.91
CA ILE A 177 -9.76 1.75 -8.67
C ILE A 177 -9.08 0.67 -9.55
N PHE A 178 -9.90 -0.15 -10.20
CA PHE A 178 -9.52 -1.26 -11.05
C PHE A 178 -9.79 -0.87 -12.50
N HIS A 179 -8.74 -0.57 -13.26
CA HIS A 179 -8.91 -0.47 -14.70
C HIS A 179 -9.16 -1.89 -15.26
N PRO A 180 -10.22 -2.14 -16.06
CA PRO A 180 -11.29 -1.23 -16.47
C PRO A 180 -12.58 -1.30 -15.61
N SER A 181 -12.69 -2.20 -14.63
CA SER A 181 -13.88 -2.29 -13.75
C SER A 181 -13.71 -3.21 -12.52
N TYR A 182 -14.63 -3.10 -11.56
CA TYR A 182 -14.88 -4.11 -10.51
C TYR A 182 -15.06 -5.55 -11.07
N HIS A 183 -14.68 -6.56 -10.26
CA HIS A 183 -14.88 -7.98 -10.55
C HIS A 183 -16.22 -8.51 -10.01
N TYR A 184 -16.58 -8.09 -8.80
CA TYR A 184 -17.82 -8.48 -8.16
C TYR A 184 -18.55 -7.26 -7.57
N LYS A 185 -19.86 -7.41 -7.43
CA LYS A 185 -20.71 -6.47 -6.69
C LYS A 185 -21.47 -7.23 -5.62
N VAL A 186 -21.30 -6.81 -4.37
CA VAL A 186 -22.05 -7.34 -3.23
C VAL A 186 -23.24 -6.41 -2.99
N ARG A 187 -24.45 -6.95 -3.02
CA ARG A 187 -25.67 -6.21 -2.70
C ARG A 187 -26.29 -6.77 -1.44
N PHE A 188 -26.47 -5.90 -0.45
CA PHE A 188 -27.12 -6.20 0.81
C PHE A 188 -28.57 -5.71 0.73
N TYR A 189 -29.53 -6.53 1.17
CA TYR A 189 -30.94 -6.16 1.29
C TYR A 189 -31.35 -6.21 2.75
N ALA A 190 -32.01 -5.15 3.22
CA ALA A 190 -32.56 -5.05 4.57
C ALA A 190 -33.80 -4.13 4.57
N ASN A 191 -34.92 -4.62 5.08
CA ASN A 191 -36.15 -3.85 5.26
C ASN A 191 -36.60 -3.13 3.98
N GLY A 192 -36.52 -3.82 2.84
CA GLY A 192 -36.88 -3.28 1.52
C GLY A 192 -35.90 -2.27 0.94
N LYS A 193 -34.79 -1.97 1.62
CA LYS A 193 -33.69 -1.14 1.12
C LYS A 193 -32.54 -2.02 0.65
N SER A 194 -31.68 -1.46 -0.20
CA SER A 194 -30.45 -2.12 -0.64
C SER A 194 -29.24 -1.20 -0.63
N ALA A 195 -28.07 -1.77 -0.35
CA ALA A 195 -26.79 -1.09 -0.48
C ALA A 195 -25.78 -1.96 -1.25
N ASP A 196 -24.91 -1.31 -2.01
CA ASP A 196 -23.94 -1.98 -2.88
C ASP A 196 -22.51 -1.70 -2.42
N LEU A 197 -21.67 -2.72 -2.50
CA LEU A 197 -20.22 -2.64 -2.45
C LEU A 197 -19.66 -3.16 -3.79
N LEU A 198 -18.80 -2.36 -4.42
CA LEU A 198 -18.03 -2.79 -5.59
C LEU A 198 -16.70 -3.35 -5.16
N THR A 199 -16.29 -4.47 -5.75
CA THR A 199 -15.13 -5.20 -5.26
C THR A 199 -14.26 -5.77 -6.37
N PHE A 200 -12.97 -5.92 -6.05
CA PHE A 200 -11.99 -6.59 -6.87
C PHE A 200 -10.85 -7.03 -5.95
N ASN A 201 -10.48 -8.31 -6.01
CA ASN A 201 -9.50 -8.90 -5.11
C ASN A 201 -9.91 -8.72 -3.63
N HIS A 202 -9.08 -8.07 -2.81
CA HIS A 202 -9.33 -7.76 -1.41
C HIS A 202 -9.76 -6.29 -1.21
N LEU A 203 -10.03 -5.58 -2.30
CA LEU A 203 -10.36 -4.15 -2.28
C LEU A 203 -11.85 -3.94 -2.50
N VAL A 204 -12.40 -2.99 -1.75
CA VAL A 204 -13.84 -2.71 -1.70
C VAL A 204 -14.08 -1.21 -1.73
N ALA A 205 -15.02 -0.77 -2.56
CA ALA A 205 -15.47 0.61 -2.61
C ALA A 205 -16.98 0.68 -2.37
N ASP A 206 -17.41 1.68 -1.62
CA ASP A 206 -18.82 1.98 -1.41
C ASP A 206 -19.22 3.29 -2.15
N HIS A 207 -20.42 3.77 -1.85
CA HIS A 207 -20.96 4.99 -2.46
C HIS A 207 -20.34 6.28 -1.93
N THR A 208 -19.47 6.21 -0.90
CA THR A 208 -18.90 7.37 -0.21
C THR A 208 -17.56 7.83 -0.78
N LYS A 209 -17.16 7.27 -1.94
CA LYS A 209 -15.89 7.53 -2.65
C LYS A 209 -14.65 6.97 -1.96
N TRP A 210 -14.80 6.36 -0.80
CA TRP A 210 -13.72 5.73 -0.06
C TRP A 210 -13.49 4.30 -0.54
N VAL A 211 -12.23 3.91 -0.49
CA VAL A 211 -11.74 2.59 -0.88
C VAL A 211 -11.11 1.95 0.35
N TYR A 212 -11.44 0.68 0.54
CA TYR A 212 -11.09 -0.06 1.74
C TYR A 212 -10.37 -1.35 1.40
N GLU A 213 -9.43 -1.73 2.25
CA GLU A 213 -8.79 -3.03 2.27
C GLU A 213 -9.60 -3.97 3.20
N ILE A 214 -10.31 -4.94 2.63
CA ILE A 214 -11.20 -5.80 3.43
C ILE A 214 -10.47 -6.95 4.14
N SER A 215 -9.23 -7.26 3.75
CA SER A 215 -8.42 -8.29 4.42
C SER A 215 -7.00 -7.79 4.66
N ASN A 216 -6.47 -8.07 5.86
CA ASN A 216 -5.13 -7.63 6.33
C ASN A 216 -3.93 -8.17 5.51
N TYR A 217 -4.18 -8.97 4.48
CA TYR A 217 -3.19 -9.43 3.53
C TYR A 217 -3.82 -9.32 2.14
N PRO A 218 -3.04 -9.00 1.08
CA PRO A 218 -3.57 -8.89 -0.27
C PRO A 218 -4.07 -10.25 -0.81
N ASP A 219 -5.26 -10.66 -0.38
CA ASP A 219 -5.95 -11.86 -0.85
C ASP A 219 -6.60 -11.53 -2.20
N THR A 220 -5.82 -11.70 -3.26
CA THR A 220 -6.29 -11.52 -4.63
C THR A 220 -7.44 -12.44 -5.04
N LEU A 221 -7.76 -13.45 -4.21
CA LEU A 221 -8.81 -14.43 -4.48
C LEU A 221 -10.00 -14.32 -3.52
N TYR A 222 -10.05 -13.32 -2.63
CA TYR A 222 -11.07 -13.20 -1.58
C TYR A 222 -12.51 -13.41 -2.09
N PHE A 223 -12.99 -12.54 -2.98
CA PHE A 223 -14.37 -12.65 -3.51
C PHE A 223 -14.55 -13.81 -4.47
N LYS A 224 -13.49 -14.26 -5.15
CA LYS A 224 -13.55 -15.46 -6.00
C LYS A 224 -13.75 -16.72 -5.17
N ASN A 225 -13.12 -16.81 -4.01
CA ASN A 225 -13.28 -17.91 -3.08
C ASN A 225 -14.70 -17.94 -2.51
N ILE A 226 -15.25 -16.78 -2.16
CA ILE A 226 -16.66 -16.66 -1.76
C ILE A 226 -17.59 -17.10 -2.90
N TRP A 227 -17.33 -16.66 -4.13
CA TRP A 227 -18.12 -17.03 -5.31
C TRP A 227 -18.14 -18.55 -5.58
N ASN A 228 -16.99 -19.22 -5.43
CA ASN A 228 -16.82 -20.63 -5.72
C ASN A 228 -17.37 -21.55 -4.60
N LYS A 229 -17.37 -21.08 -3.35
CA LYS A 229 -17.85 -21.85 -2.19
C LYS A 229 -19.36 -21.71 -1.93
N ASN A 230 -20.01 -20.76 -2.63
CA ASN A 230 -21.47 -20.60 -2.68
C ASN A 230 -22.12 -21.49 -3.75
#